data_AF-A0A4Q2ZCD7-F1
#
_entry.id   AF-A0A4Q2ZCD7-F1
#
_cell.length_a   1.000
_cell.length_b   1.000
_cell.length_c   1.000
_cell.angle_alpha   90.00
_cell.angle_beta   90.00
_cell.angle_gamma   90.00
#
_symmetry.space_group_name_H-M   'P 1'
#
loop_
_entity.id
_entity.type
_entity.pdbx_description
1 polymer ?
#
loop_
_entity_poly.entity_id
_entity_poly.type
_entity_poly.pdbx_seq_one_letter_code
_entity_poly.pdbx_strand_id
1 'polypeptide(L)'
;MSAAVQHTLAGPATLEGTSLHTGQKVSLTLKPAPEGHGFKFRRIDLPDQPFIAADVDKVQTVERATTLAEGSVKVHTVEHIISALTGMGVDNALIEMDANEPPIGDGSSRPFVEMIKKVGIVPQNAIRKVWEIREPIHLEAGGTIITIVPSKTFKVSVTNVGPEGRFTQYFSSEVTPETYEKEIAAARTFVYYEDVKPLLEKGLIKGG
;
A
#
# COMPACT_ATOMS: atom_id res chain seq x y z
N MET A 1 -9.67 4.58 -13.45
CA MET A 1 -8.93 3.48 -14.11
C MET A 1 -9.86 2.72 -15.04
N SER A 2 -9.45 2.56 -16.31
CA SER A 2 -10.31 2.21 -17.46
C SER A 2 -10.10 0.80 -18.03
N ALA A 3 -9.25 -0.02 -17.42
CA ALA A 3 -9.00 -1.38 -17.91
C ALA A 3 -10.20 -2.30 -17.66
N ALA A 4 -10.80 -2.82 -18.75
CA ALA A 4 -11.89 -3.78 -18.69
C ALA A 4 -11.46 -5.16 -18.18
N VAL A 5 -10.17 -5.49 -18.30
CA VAL A 5 -9.58 -6.77 -17.92
C VAL A 5 -8.57 -6.61 -16.79
N GLN A 6 -8.36 -7.69 -16.05
CA GLN A 6 -7.37 -7.74 -14.98
C GLN A 6 -5.94 -7.62 -15.54
N HIS A 7 -5.04 -7.05 -14.75
CA HIS A 7 -3.62 -6.99 -15.08
C HIS A 7 -2.76 -7.64 -13.98
N THR A 8 -1.64 -8.21 -14.41
CA THR A 8 -0.57 -8.70 -13.54
C THR A 8 0.77 -8.14 -14.02
N LEU A 9 1.82 -8.32 -13.23
CA LEU A 9 3.19 -8.02 -13.66
C LEU A 9 3.62 -8.92 -14.82
N ALA A 10 4.47 -8.43 -15.73
CA ALA A 10 5.01 -9.24 -16.82
C ALA A 10 6.13 -10.19 -16.37
N GLY A 11 6.78 -9.89 -15.24
CA GLY A 11 7.87 -10.67 -14.69
C GLY A 11 8.16 -10.30 -13.23
N PRO A 12 9.07 -11.02 -12.57
CA PRO A 12 9.43 -10.73 -11.18
C PRO A 12 10.32 -9.49 -11.05
N ALA A 13 10.14 -8.72 -9.98
CA ALA A 13 11.01 -7.60 -9.61
C ALA A 13 11.32 -7.66 -8.11
N THR A 14 12.58 -7.40 -7.74
CA THR A 14 13.03 -7.46 -6.34
C THR A 14 13.52 -6.09 -5.86
N LEU A 15 13.20 -5.75 -4.62
CA LEU A 15 13.72 -4.61 -3.88
C LEU A 15 14.25 -5.10 -2.54
N GLU A 16 15.49 -4.72 -2.24
CA GLU A 16 16.12 -4.97 -0.95
C GLU A 16 16.26 -3.66 -0.19
N GLY A 17 16.12 -3.72 1.12
CA GLY A 17 16.29 -2.54 1.96
C GLY A 17 16.06 -2.83 3.43
N THR A 18 15.91 -1.75 4.19
CA THR A 18 15.57 -1.81 5.60
C THR A 18 14.10 -1.48 5.78
N SER A 19 13.41 -2.19 6.67
CA SER A 19 12.04 -1.89 7.06
C SER A 19 11.96 -0.68 8.01
N LEU A 20 10.85 0.06 8.03
CA LEU A 20 10.71 1.28 8.84
C LEU A 20 10.68 1.00 10.35
N HIS A 21 9.77 0.14 10.80
CA HIS A 21 9.51 -0.03 12.23
C HIS A 21 10.44 -1.04 12.88
N THR A 22 10.65 -2.19 12.24
CA THR A 22 11.47 -3.27 12.82
C THR A 22 12.98 -3.06 12.63
N GLY A 23 13.38 -2.24 11.64
CA GLY A 23 14.79 -2.04 11.26
C GLY A 23 15.46 -3.28 10.66
N GLN A 24 14.70 -4.31 10.30
CA GLN A 24 15.22 -5.53 9.68
C GLN A 24 15.61 -5.28 8.22
N LYS A 25 16.65 -5.99 7.76
CA LYS A 25 16.92 -6.12 6.33
C LYS A 25 15.90 -7.07 5.73
N VAL A 26 15.35 -6.68 4.59
CA VAL A 26 14.30 -7.42 3.90
C VAL A 26 14.55 -7.39 2.40
N SER A 27 14.35 -8.55 1.77
CA SER A 27 14.23 -8.72 0.32
C SER A 27 12.77 -8.97 -0.02
N LEU A 28 12.18 -8.05 -0.79
CA LEU A 28 10.81 -8.16 -1.27
C LEU A 28 10.80 -8.41 -2.77
N THR A 29 10.09 -9.45 -3.21
CA THR A 29 9.91 -9.77 -4.63
C THR A 29 8.44 -9.71 -5.03
N LEU A 30 8.13 -8.82 -5.97
CA LEU A 30 6.86 -8.75 -6.67
C LEU A 30 6.86 -9.78 -7.80
N LYS A 31 5.83 -10.61 -7.88
CA LYS A 31 5.67 -11.67 -8.89
C LYS A 31 4.33 -11.59 -9.62
N PRO A 32 4.30 -12.02 -10.90
CA PRO A 32 3.04 -12.24 -11.60
C PRO A 32 2.14 -13.24 -10.85
N ALA A 33 0.84 -13.04 -10.91
CA ALA A 33 -0.14 -13.93 -10.29
C ALA A 33 -1.32 -14.22 -11.23
N PRO A 34 -1.98 -15.39 -11.07
CA PRO A 34 -3.10 -15.78 -11.93
C PRO A 34 -4.32 -14.87 -11.73
N GLU A 35 -5.29 -15.00 -12.63
CA GLU A 35 -6.55 -14.28 -12.57
C GLU A 35 -7.30 -14.52 -11.26
N GLY A 36 -7.89 -13.48 -10.69
CA GLY A 36 -8.63 -13.54 -9.43
C GLY A 36 -7.77 -13.81 -8.20
N HIS A 37 -6.44 -13.73 -8.31
CA HIS A 37 -5.54 -13.91 -7.17
C HIS A 37 -5.63 -12.74 -6.18
N GLY A 38 -5.85 -11.53 -6.66
CA GLY A 38 -5.72 -10.30 -5.88
C GLY A 38 -4.27 -10.04 -5.47
N PHE A 39 -4.07 -9.31 -4.38
CA PHE A 39 -2.75 -9.16 -3.75
C PHE A 39 -2.62 -10.14 -2.59
N LYS A 40 -1.56 -10.94 -2.60
CA LYS A 40 -1.24 -11.84 -1.49
C LYS A 40 0.23 -11.68 -1.11
N PHE A 41 0.47 -11.51 0.18
CA PHE A 41 1.80 -11.55 0.75
C PHE A 41 2.17 -12.98 1.09
N ARG A 42 3.45 -13.32 0.96
CA ARG A 42 4.00 -14.64 1.31
C ARG A 42 5.30 -14.47 2.08
N ARG A 43 5.35 -15.05 3.29
CA ARG A 43 6.49 -14.97 4.20
C ARG A 43 7.45 -16.13 3.96
N ILE A 44 8.42 -15.95 3.08
CA ILE A 44 9.31 -17.03 2.64
C ILE A 44 10.37 -17.42 3.67
N ASP A 45 10.56 -16.61 4.70
CA ASP A 45 11.44 -16.87 5.85
C ASP A 45 10.86 -17.85 6.87
N LEU A 46 9.55 -18.12 6.81
CA LEU A 46 8.89 -19.08 7.70
C LEU A 46 8.86 -20.49 7.08
N PRO A 47 8.91 -21.58 7.89
CA PRO A 47 9.00 -22.95 7.40
C PRO A 47 7.94 -23.34 6.35
N ASP A 48 6.68 -22.95 6.57
CA ASP A 48 5.56 -23.28 5.67
C ASP A 48 5.31 -22.24 4.57
N GLN A 49 6.14 -21.20 4.52
CA GLN A 49 6.05 -20.07 3.60
C GLN A 49 4.61 -19.55 3.40
N PRO A 50 3.91 -19.20 4.50
CA PRO A 50 2.48 -19.02 4.47
C PRO A 50 2.09 -17.75 3.70
N PHE A 51 0.86 -17.78 3.17
CA PHE A 51 0.26 -16.67 2.46
C PHE A 51 -0.72 -15.91 3.35
N ILE A 52 -0.82 -14.60 3.13
CA ILE A 52 -1.88 -13.78 3.69
C ILE A 52 -2.44 -12.85 2.60
N ALA A 53 -3.76 -12.85 2.46
CA ALA A 53 -4.43 -11.99 1.49
C ALA A 53 -4.47 -10.55 1.98
N ALA A 54 -4.33 -9.59 1.07
CA ALA A 54 -4.62 -8.18 1.34
C ALA A 54 -6.13 -7.96 1.37
N ASP A 55 -6.73 -8.41 2.47
CA ASP A 55 -8.18 -8.40 2.70
C ASP A 55 -8.50 -7.57 3.95
N VAL A 56 -9.61 -6.83 3.92
CA VAL A 56 -10.05 -5.98 5.02
C VAL A 56 -10.32 -6.79 6.29
N ASP A 57 -10.80 -8.03 6.17
CA ASP A 57 -11.08 -8.92 7.31
C ASP A 57 -9.80 -9.34 8.05
N LYS A 58 -8.64 -9.18 7.41
CA LYS A 58 -7.32 -9.52 7.97
C LYS A 58 -6.59 -8.31 8.53
N VAL A 59 -7.18 -7.11 8.41
CA VAL A 59 -6.58 -5.88 8.94
C VAL A 59 -6.62 -5.90 10.46
N GLN A 60 -5.46 -5.83 11.08
CA GLN A 60 -5.30 -5.57 12.50
C GLN A 60 -4.70 -4.18 12.69
N THR A 61 -5.31 -3.41 13.58
CA THR A 61 -4.79 -2.08 13.94
C THR A 61 -3.50 -2.23 14.75
N VAL A 62 -2.41 -1.69 14.22
CA VAL A 62 -1.18 -1.42 14.95
C VAL A 62 -0.96 0.09 14.91
N GLU A 63 -0.42 0.69 15.98
CA GLU A 63 -0.13 2.13 15.99
C GLU A 63 0.67 2.51 14.73
N ARG A 64 0.14 3.45 13.95
CA ARG A 64 0.78 4.12 12.80
C ARG A 64 1.09 3.27 11.55
N ALA A 65 0.50 2.10 11.37
CA ALA A 65 0.61 1.34 10.11
C ALA A 65 -0.60 0.42 9.86
N THR A 66 -0.84 0.06 8.59
CA THR A 66 -1.78 -1.02 8.27
C THR A 66 -1.08 -2.36 8.37
N THR A 67 -1.59 -3.25 9.22
CA THR A 67 -1.04 -4.60 9.37
C THR A 67 -2.07 -5.63 8.97
N LEU A 68 -1.64 -6.61 8.17
CA LEU A 68 -2.41 -7.82 7.90
C LEU A 68 -1.97 -8.92 8.85
N ALA A 69 -2.91 -9.64 9.46
CA ALA A 69 -2.61 -10.79 10.29
C ALA A 69 -3.66 -11.90 10.19
N GLU A 70 -3.19 -13.15 10.14
CA GLU A 70 -4.03 -14.36 10.10
C GLU A 70 -3.26 -15.50 10.77
N GLY A 71 -3.84 -16.09 11.82
CA GLY A 71 -3.15 -17.07 12.65
C GLY A 71 -1.86 -16.48 13.25
N SER A 72 -0.72 -17.11 12.98
CA SER A 72 0.60 -16.65 13.42
C SER A 72 1.30 -15.72 12.42
N VAL A 73 0.72 -15.51 11.24
CA VAL A 73 1.34 -14.72 10.17
C VAL A 73 0.96 -13.27 10.34
N LYS A 74 1.95 -12.38 10.24
CA LYS A 74 1.77 -10.94 10.33
C LYS A 74 2.65 -10.24 9.30
N VAL A 75 2.08 -9.25 8.61
CA VAL A 75 2.77 -8.37 7.67
C VAL A 75 2.39 -6.92 7.97
N HIS A 76 3.37 -6.13 8.36
CA HIS A 76 3.24 -4.72 8.71
C HIS A 76 3.37 -3.82 7.47
N THR A 77 2.92 -2.57 7.59
CA THR A 77 3.25 -1.47 6.68
C THR A 77 2.96 -1.80 5.20
N VAL A 78 1.80 -2.41 4.93
CA VAL A 78 1.42 -2.88 3.58
C VAL A 78 0.90 -1.77 2.66
N GLU A 79 0.59 -0.60 3.22
CA GLU A 79 -0.11 0.50 2.56
C GLU A 79 0.61 1.05 1.33
N HIS A 80 1.93 1.28 1.37
CA HIS A 80 2.67 1.87 0.25
C HIS A 80 2.76 0.94 -0.96
N ILE A 81 3.02 -0.35 -0.74
CA ILE A 81 3.10 -1.34 -1.81
C ILE A 81 1.72 -1.61 -2.44
N ILE A 82 0.66 -1.68 -1.63
CA ILE A 82 -0.72 -1.81 -2.13
C ILE A 82 -1.12 -0.54 -2.89
N SER A 83 -0.72 0.64 -2.41
CA SER A 83 -0.92 1.90 -3.10
C SER A 83 -0.25 1.90 -4.47
N ALA A 84 1.01 1.46 -4.57
CA ALA A 84 1.76 1.40 -5.82
C ALA A 84 1.12 0.43 -6.83
N LEU A 85 0.81 -0.81 -6.39
CA LEU A 85 0.16 -1.81 -7.24
C LEU A 85 -1.18 -1.32 -7.77
N THR A 86 -2.01 -0.76 -6.87
CA THR A 86 -3.32 -0.21 -7.23
C THR A 86 -3.16 0.97 -8.18
N GLY A 87 -2.36 1.97 -7.81
CA GLY A 87 -2.12 3.19 -8.58
C GLY A 87 -1.64 2.90 -10.00
N MET A 88 -0.75 1.92 -10.16
CA MET A 88 -0.22 1.49 -11.47
C MET A 88 -1.13 0.52 -12.23
N GLY A 89 -2.31 0.19 -11.69
CA GLY A 89 -3.32 -0.62 -12.39
C GLY A 89 -3.08 -2.12 -12.37
N VAL A 90 -2.31 -2.65 -11.41
CA VAL A 90 -2.14 -4.09 -11.19
C VAL A 90 -3.34 -4.61 -10.38
N ASP A 91 -3.89 -5.77 -10.75
CA ASP A 91 -4.98 -6.44 -10.04
C ASP A 91 -4.51 -7.69 -9.30
N ASN A 92 -3.53 -8.40 -9.88
CA ASN A 92 -3.03 -9.65 -9.35
C ASN A 92 -1.52 -9.58 -9.16
N ALA A 93 -1.06 -9.80 -7.92
CA ALA A 93 0.36 -9.89 -7.60
C ALA A 93 0.61 -10.80 -6.40
N LEU A 94 1.68 -11.58 -6.48
CA LEU A 94 2.25 -12.28 -5.34
C LEU A 94 3.42 -11.44 -4.80
N ILE A 95 3.39 -11.12 -3.51
CA ILE A 95 4.40 -10.33 -2.82
C ILE A 95 5.17 -11.24 -1.85
N GLU A 96 6.33 -11.72 -2.27
CA GLU A 96 7.20 -12.54 -1.41
C GLU A 96 8.13 -11.65 -0.59
N MET A 97 8.32 -11.99 0.69
CA MET A 97 9.20 -11.26 1.61
C MET A 97 9.81 -12.21 2.63
N ASP A 98 11.05 -11.96 2.99
CA ASP A 98 11.83 -12.71 3.99
C ASP A 98 11.84 -12.05 5.38
N ALA A 99 10.95 -11.08 5.60
CA ALA A 99 10.70 -10.41 6.88
C ALA A 99 9.21 -10.05 7.01
N ASN A 100 8.79 -9.62 8.20
CA ASN A 100 7.40 -9.28 8.49
C ASN A 100 7.00 -7.84 8.13
N GLU A 101 7.88 -7.07 7.50
CA GLU A 101 7.65 -5.68 7.10
C GLU A 101 8.37 -5.41 5.77
N PRO A 102 7.70 -4.81 4.76
CA PRO A 102 8.34 -4.41 3.50
C PRO A 102 9.53 -3.46 3.72
N PRO A 103 10.48 -3.39 2.77
CA PRO A 103 11.49 -2.35 2.78
C PRO A 103 10.82 -0.98 2.66
N ILE A 104 11.25 0.00 3.46
CA ILE A 104 10.67 1.35 3.43
C ILE A 104 11.06 2.14 2.18
N GLY A 105 12.15 1.73 1.52
CA GLY A 105 12.69 2.44 0.36
C GLY A 105 13.10 3.87 0.74
N ASP A 106 12.49 4.86 0.09
CA ASP A 106 12.67 6.29 0.41
C ASP A 106 11.55 6.86 1.28
N GLY A 107 10.67 6.00 1.81
CA GLY A 107 9.47 6.38 2.57
C GLY A 107 8.24 6.67 1.71
N SER A 108 8.33 6.54 0.39
CA SER A 108 7.22 6.72 -0.55
C SER A 108 6.87 5.42 -1.28
N SER A 109 5.95 5.51 -2.25
CA SER A 109 5.60 4.40 -3.14
C SER A 109 6.46 4.33 -4.40
N ARG A 110 7.29 5.34 -4.66
CA ARG A 110 8.12 5.46 -5.87
C ARG A 110 9.03 4.24 -6.12
N PRO A 111 9.74 3.68 -5.13
CA PRO A 111 10.58 2.49 -5.37
C PRO A 111 9.78 1.29 -5.91
N PHE A 112 8.55 1.09 -5.41
CA PHE A 112 7.67 0.03 -5.89
C PHE A 112 7.13 0.33 -7.29
N VAL A 113 6.81 1.59 -7.60
CA VAL A 113 6.43 2.01 -8.96
C VAL A 113 7.57 1.75 -9.95
N GLU A 114 8.81 2.05 -9.59
CA GLU A 114 9.98 1.77 -10.43
C GLU A 114 10.16 0.27 -10.69
N MET A 115 9.93 -0.59 -9.69
CA MET A 115 9.89 -2.05 -9.88
C MET A 115 8.83 -2.46 -10.89
N ILE A 116 7.59 -1.97 -10.74
CA ILE A 116 6.46 -2.29 -11.62
C ILE A 116 6.76 -1.84 -13.05
N LYS A 117 7.27 -0.62 -13.23
CA LYS A 117 7.63 -0.09 -14.56
C LYS A 117 8.75 -0.87 -15.23
N LYS A 118 9.75 -1.30 -14.45
CA LYS A 118 10.89 -2.06 -14.96
C LYS A 118 10.47 -3.37 -15.61
N VAL A 119 9.50 -4.07 -15.01
CA VAL A 119 8.98 -5.34 -15.56
C VAL A 119 7.80 -5.14 -16.50
N GLY A 120 7.04 -4.07 -16.33
CA GLY A 120 5.79 -3.82 -17.05
C GLY A 120 4.62 -4.65 -16.51
N ILE A 121 3.44 -4.35 -17.03
CA ILE A 121 2.19 -5.06 -16.72
C ILE A 121 1.64 -5.71 -17.98
N VAL A 122 0.96 -6.85 -17.82
CA VAL A 122 0.32 -7.58 -18.91
C VAL A 122 -1.16 -7.79 -18.59
N PRO A 123 -2.05 -7.67 -19.59
CA PRO A 123 -3.46 -7.98 -19.41
C PRO A 123 -3.65 -9.48 -19.23
N GLN A 124 -4.73 -9.84 -18.55
CA GLN A 124 -5.24 -11.20 -18.42
C GLN A 124 -6.61 -11.30 -19.10
N ASN A 125 -7.17 -12.51 -19.21
CA ASN A 125 -8.44 -12.75 -19.91
C ASN A 125 -9.66 -12.49 -19.00
N ALA A 126 -9.48 -12.46 -17.68
CA ALA A 126 -10.55 -12.18 -16.74
C ALA A 126 -10.95 -10.69 -16.73
N ILE A 127 -12.26 -10.45 -16.64
CA ILE A 127 -12.81 -9.10 -16.45
C ILE A 127 -12.38 -8.55 -15.08
N ARG A 128 -12.02 -7.27 -15.06
CA ARG A 128 -11.71 -6.55 -13.84
C ARG A 128 -12.99 -6.31 -13.04
N LYS A 129 -13.00 -6.72 -11.78
CA LYS A 129 -14.10 -6.42 -10.86
C LYS A 129 -13.82 -5.08 -10.20
N VAL A 130 -14.75 -4.15 -10.34
CA VAL A 130 -14.71 -2.84 -9.67
C VAL A 130 -15.87 -2.72 -8.72
N TRP A 131 -15.64 -2.08 -7.57
CA TRP A 131 -16.72 -1.78 -6.64
C TRP A 131 -17.33 -0.43 -6.98
N GLU A 132 -18.57 -0.46 -7.47
CA GLU A 132 -19.33 0.74 -7.82
C GLU A 132 -20.04 1.28 -6.59
N ILE A 133 -19.70 2.50 -6.18
CA ILE A 133 -20.38 3.22 -5.10
C ILE A 133 -21.67 3.81 -5.64
N ARG A 134 -22.81 3.35 -5.13
CA ARG A 134 -24.14 3.75 -5.59
C ARG A 134 -24.79 4.82 -4.73
N GLU A 135 -24.39 4.88 -3.47
CA GLU A 135 -24.89 5.85 -2.49
C GLU A 135 -23.72 6.38 -1.66
N PRO A 136 -23.79 7.63 -1.15
CA PRO A 136 -22.77 8.17 -0.28
C PRO A 136 -22.57 7.32 0.99
N ILE A 137 -21.31 7.07 1.33
CA ILE A 137 -20.90 6.45 2.60
C ILE A 137 -20.13 7.51 3.38
N HIS A 138 -20.52 7.73 4.63
CA HIS A 138 -19.92 8.74 5.50
C HIS A 138 -19.58 8.13 6.86
N LEU A 139 -18.37 8.41 7.34
CA LEU A 139 -17.89 8.01 8.65
C LEU A 139 -17.14 9.18 9.28
N GLU A 140 -17.47 9.48 10.53
CA GLU A 140 -16.75 10.43 11.38
C GLU A 140 -16.33 9.73 12.66
N ALA A 141 -15.04 9.78 12.98
CA ALA A 141 -14.49 9.20 14.19
C ALA A 141 -13.23 9.96 14.62
N GLY A 142 -13.15 10.35 15.89
CA GLY A 142 -11.94 10.96 16.48
C GLY A 142 -11.46 12.22 15.74
N GLY A 143 -12.38 13.04 15.22
CA GLY A 143 -12.05 14.23 14.42
C GLY A 143 -11.57 13.94 12.99
N THR A 144 -11.57 12.67 12.56
CA THR A 144 -11.33 12.26 11.18
C THR A 144 -12.66 12.01 10.48
N ILE A 145 -12.79 12.53 9.26
CA ILE A 145 -13.97 12.34 8.41
C ILE A 145 -13.54 11.63 7.12
N ILE A 146 -14.25 10.57 6.76
CA ILE A 146 -14.13 9.90 5.46
C ILE A 146 -15.50 9.94 4.81
N THR A 147 -15.56 10.45 3.58
CA THR A 147 -16.77 10.43 2.76
C THR A 147 -16.45 9.86 1.39
N ILE A 148 -17.20 8.85 0.98
CA ILE A 148 -17.11 8.23 -0.34
C ILE A 148 -18.43 8.50 -1.05
N VAL A 149 -18.38 9.08 -2.25
CA VAL A 149 -19.57 9.43 -3.03
C VAL A 149 -19.54 8.76 -4.40
N PRO A 150 -20.71 8.49 -5.02
CA PRO A 150 -20.77 7.99 -6.39
C PRO A 150 -20.02 8.89 -7.36
N SER A 151 -19.18 8.30 -8.21
CA SER A 151 -18.39 9.00 -9.22
C SER A 151 -18.12 8.09 -10.42
N LYS A 152 -18.03 8.68 -11.62
CA LYS A 152 -17.62 7.96 -12.84
C LYS A 152 -16.11 7.72 -12.88
N THR A 153 -15.34 8.44 -12.07
CA THR A 153 -13.88 8.34 -12.00
C THR A 153 -13.43 8.07 -10.57
N PHE A 154 -12.28 7.41 -10.44
CA PHE A 154 -11.66 7.20 -9.13
C PHE A 154 -10.87 8.44 -8.76
N LYS A 155 -11.43 9.27 -7.88
CA LYS A 155 -10.84 10.53 -7.43
C LYS A 155 -10.65 10.49 -5.92
N VAL A 156 -9.48 10.94 -5.47
CA VAL A 156 -9.16 11.02 -4.04
C VAL A 156 -8.88 12.48 -3.69
N SER A 157 -9.55 12.95 -2.64
CA SER A 157 -9.37 14.27 -2.05
C SER A 157 -9.02 14.11 -0.58
N VAL A 158 -7.93 14.72 -0.13
CA VAL A 158 -7.45 14.63 1.26
C VAL A 158 -7.20 16.04 1.78
N THR A 159 -7.71 16.31 2.97
CA THR A 159 -7.33 17.49 3.76
C THR A 159 -6.53 17.00 4.96
N ASN A 160 -5.29 17.46 5.10
CA ASN A 160 -4.51 17.24 6.30
C ASN A 160 -4.47 18.53 7.11
N VAL A 161 -4.89 18.44 8.38
CA VAL A 161 -4.86 19.54 9.33
C VAL A 161 -3.80 19.22 10.38
N GLY A 162 -2.81 20.10 10.50
CA GLY A 162 -1.74 19.96 11.48
C GLY A 162 -2.22 20.20 12.92
N PRO A 163 -1.37 19.92 13.92
CA PRO A 163 -1.64 20.18 15.33
C PRO A 163 -2.18 21.58 15.55
N GLU A 164 -3.25 21.68 16.35
CA GLU A 164 -3.93 22.94 16.69
C GLU A 164 -4.40 23.75 15.46
N GLY A 165 -4.53 23.12 14.28
CA GLY A 165 -4.91 23.80 13.04
C GLY A 165 -3.85 24.75 12.49
N ARG A 166 -2.59 24.66 12.95
CA ARG A 166 -1.50 25.59 12.56
C ARG A 166 -1.18 25.57 11.07
N PHE A 167 -1.48 24.46 10.39
CA PHE A 167 -1.47 24.41 8.93
C PHE A 167 -2.60 23.51 8.44
N THR A 168 -3.05 23.79 7.22
CA THR A 168 -4.02 22.95 6.51
C THR A 168 -3.55 22.81 5.08
N GLN A 169 -3.47 21.57 4.61
CA GLN A 169 -3.13 21.24 3.24
C GLN A 169 -4.28 20.47 2.61
N TYR A 170 -4.56 20.76 1.35
CA TYR A 170 -5.58 20.07 0.56
C TYR A 170 -4.95 19.57 -0.73
N PHE A 171 -5.22 18.31 -1.06
CA PHE A 171 -4.86 17.73 -2.34
C PHE A 171 -6.07 16.99 -2.91
N SER A 172 -6.24 17.07 -4.23
CA SER A 172 -7.35 16.43 -4.93
C SER A 172 -6.92 16.07 -6.34
N SER A 173 -6.96 14.79 -6.68
CA SER A 173 -6.61 14.32 -8.01
C SER A 173 -7.45 13.12 -8.41
N GLU A 174 -7.76 13.04 -9.72
CA GLU A 174 -8.19 11.78 -10.30
C GLU A 174 -6.99 10.83 -10.36
N VAL A 175 -7.18 9.59 -9.89
CA VAL A 175 -6.12 8.59 -9.81
C VAL A 175 -6.14 7.70 -11.05
N THR A 176 -5.16 7.92 -11.90
CA THR A 176 -4.77 7.07 -13.04
C THR A 176 -3.31 6.64 -12.85
N PRO A 177 -2.81 5.63 -13.58
CA PRO A 177 -1.39 5.28 -13.52
C PRO A 177 -0.46 6.47 -13.76
N GLU A 178 -0.79 7.33 -14.71
CA GLU A 178 -0.01 8.51 -15.06
C GLU A 178 -0.01 9.57 -13.95
N THR A 179 -1.18 9.89 -13.40
CA THR A 179 -1.28 10.90 -12.32
C THR A 179 -0.72 10.36 -11.01
N TYR A 180 -0.92 9.06 -10.73
CA TYR A 180 -0.36 8.41 -9.55
C TYR A 180 1.17 8.44 -9.58
N GLU A 181 1.78 8.01 -10.69
CA GLU A 181 3.23 8.03 -10.84
C GLU A 181 3.80 9.44 -10.66
N LYS A 182 3.22 10.42 -11.36
CA LYS A 182 3.78 11.77 -11.44
C LYS A 182 3.56 12.60 -10.18
N GLU A 183 2.38 12.51 -9.57
CA GLU A 183 1.94 13.46 -8.54
C GLU A 183 1.86 12.83 -7.13
N ILE A 184 1.76 11.49 -7.02
CA ILE A 184 1.46 10.81 -5.74
C ILE A 184 2.62 9.92 -5.30
N ALA A 185 3.20 9.13 -6.21
CA ALA A 185 4.11 8.04 -5.86
C ALA A 185 5.35 8.49 -5.07
N ALA A 186 5.87 9.69 -5.34
CA ALA A 186 7.07 10.24 -4.68
C ALA A 186 6.78 10.94 -3.34
N ALA A 187 5.52 11.04 -2.91
CA ALA A 187 5.18 11.63 -1.62
C ALA A 187 5.61 10.68 -0.48
N ARG A 188 6.57 11.13 0.33
CA ARG A 188 7.12 10.33 1.43
C ARG A 188 6.26 10.43 2.68
N THR A 189 6.27 9.36 3.48
CA THR A 189 5.77 9.40 4.85
C THR A 189 6.52 10.44 5.69
N PHE A 190 5.89 10.91 6.76
CA PHE A 190 6.46 11.91 7.64
C PHE A 190 5.96 11.72 9.07
N VAL A 191 6.71 12.30 9.99
CA VAL A 191 6.34 12.40 11.40
C VAL A 191 6.86 13.72 11.96
N TYR A 192 6.22 14.25 13.00
CA TYR A 192 6.77 15.40 13.72
C TYR A 192 8.04 15.01 14.46
N TYR A 193 9.04 15.90 14.47
CA TYR A 193 10.31 15.64 15.15
C TYR A 193 10.11 15.31 16.63
N GLU A 194 9.17 15.99 17.28
CA GLU A 194 8.82 15.81 18.70
C GLU A 194 8.30 14.39 19.01
N ASP A 195 7.69 13.72 18.03
CA ASP A 195 7.18 12.36 18.16
C ASP A 195 8.25 11.28 18.00
N VAL A 196 9.43 11.62 17.45
CA VAL A 196 10.46 10.62 17.10
C VAL A 196 10.95 9.87 18.35
N LYS A 197 11.30 10.60 19.41
CA LYS A 197 11.81 9.97 20.65
C LYS A 197 10.77 9.04 21.30
N PRO A 198 9.50 9.47 21.54
CA PRO A 198 8.47 8.58 22.06
C PRO A 198 8.25 7.31 21.22
N LEU A 199 8.34 7.41 19.89
CA LEU A 199 8.17 6.25 19.00
C LEU A 199 9.33 5.26 19.11
N LEU A 200 10.58 5.75 19.16
CA LEU A 200 11.75 4.90 19.38
C LEU A 200 11.68 4.19 20.74
N GLU A 201 11.22 4.88 21.79
CA GLU A 201 11.01 4.30 23.12
C GLU A 201 9.95 3.19 23.13
N LYS A 202 8.93 3.29 22.27
CA LYS A 202 7.93 2.24 22.01
C LYS A 202 8.44 1.13 21.08
N GLY A 203 9.68 1.20 20.61
CA GLY A 203 10.27 0.23 19.70
C GLY A 203 9.78 0.32 18.24
N LEU A 204 9.23 1.47 17.85
CA LEU A 204 8.83 1.79 16.48
C LEU A 204 9.94 2.58 15.77
N ILE A 205 9.82 2.76 14.45
CA ILE A 205 10.68 3.59 13.58
C ILE A 205 12.19 3.31 13.67
N LYS A 206 12.60 2.08 13.99
CA LYS A 206 14.01 1.71 14.19
C LYS A 206 14.88 1.80 12.94
N GLY A 207 14.26 1.78 11.75
CA GLY A 207 14.94 1.93 10.46
C GLY A 207 14.69 3.28 9.78
N GLY A 208 13.99 4.20 10.44
CA GLY A 208 13.70 5.55 9.95
C GLY A 208 14.74 6.60 10.34
#